data_AF-A0AAF0UUS8-F1
#
_entry.id   AF-A0AAF0UUS8-F1
#
_cell.length_a   1.000
_cell.length_b   1.000
_cell.length_c   1.000
_cell.angle_alpha   90.00
_cell.angle_beta   90.00
_cell.angle_gamma   90.00
#
_symmetry.space_group_name_H-M   'P 1'
#
loop_
_entity.id
_entity.type
_entity.pdbx_description
1 polymer ?
#
loop_
_entity_poly.entity_id
_entity_poly.type
_entity_poly.pdbx_seq_one_letter_code
_entity_poly.pdbx_strand_id
1 'polypeptide(L)'
;MASSYNLVFLHVLVMFCLANIAFSDLSDDFYDDICPQALPTIRRVVEDAVSQERRMGASLLRLHFHDCFVNGCDASILLDQTATIDSEKTARPNNNSARGFEVIDRIKSEVDRVCGRPVVSCADILAVAARDSVVALHGPTWEVELGRRDSTTASRTTADNDIPTPLMDLPALIDNFKKQGLDEEDLVALSGAHTLGFAQCSTFRNRIYNEINNIDSTFASQRQANCPRSGGDSNLASLDPTSALFDSKYFTNLVSKKGLLHSDQALFSGGETDELVKTYSTNLRTFSKDFAESMIKMGNIKPLTGNEGQIRVDCRKVN
;
A
#
# COMPACT_ATOMS: atom_id res chain seq x y z
N MET A 1 -55.83 21.88 41.21
CA MET A 1 -54.91 20.80 41.59
C MET A 1 -54.97 19.73 40.52
N ALA A 2 -53.80 19.37 39.97
CA ALA A 2 -53.47 18.24 39.09
C ALA A 2 -54.54 17.78 38.08
N SER A 3 -54.35 17.90 36.78
CA SER A 3 -53.43 16.99 36.09
C SER A 3 -53.15 17.49 34.66
N SER A 4 -52.16 18.37 34.53
CA SER A 4 -51.55 18.76 33.24
C SER A 4 -50.22 18.03 33.01
N TYR A 5 -49.93 17.00 33.81
CA TYR A 5 -48.59 16.41 33.93
C TYR A 5 -48.41 15.06 33.22
N ASN A 6 -49.49 14.43 32.72
CA ASN A 6 -49.38 13.08 32.13
C ASN A 6 -49.40 13.02 30.60
N LEU A 7 -49.60 14.15 29.89
CA LEU A 7 -49.47 14.19 28.42
C LEU A 7 -48.10 14.70 27.94
N VAL A 8 -47.35 15.39 28.81
CA VAL A 8 -45.99 15.89 28.51
C VAL A 8 -44.96 14.75 28.59
N PHE A 9 -45.26 13.68 29.34
CA PHE A 9 -44.35 12.55 29.50
C PHE A 9 -44.25 11.62 28.28
N LEU A 10 -45.18 11.71 27.32
CA LEU A 10 -45.20 10.82 26.15
C LEU A 10 -44.62 11.45 24.87
N HIS A 11 -44.41 12.78 24.84
CA HIS A 11 -43.80 13.47 23.69
C HIS A 11 -42.35 13.92 23.94
N VAL A 12 -41.89 13.96 25.20
CA VAL A 12 -40.49 14.30 25.53
C VAL A 12 -39.56 13.07 25.49
N LEU A 13 -40.11 11.85 25.58
CA LEU A 13 -39.30 10.62 25.51
C LEU A 13 -39.08 10.06 24.09
N VAL A 14 -39.65 10.68 23.05
CA VAL A 14 -39.38 10.35 21.64
C VAL A 14 -38.29 11.27 21.05
N MET A 15 -37.82 12.26 21.83
CA MET A 15 -36.67 13.12 21.53
C MET A 15 -35.45 12.75 22.39
N PHE A 16 -35.22 11.46 22.60
CA PHE A 16 -33.95 10.96 23.14
C PHE A 16 -33.15 10.35 21.99
N CYS A 17 -32.31 11.20 21.41
CA CYS A 17 -31.15 10.87 20.59
C CYS A 17 -31.30 9.65 19.69
N LEU A 18 -31.73 9.89 18.44
CA LEU A 18 -31.01 9.29 17.32
C LEU A 18 -29.54 9.67 17.53
N ALA A 19 -28.79 8.80 18.19
CA ALA A 19 -27.34 8.90 18.21
C ALA A 19 -26.94 8.95 16.74
N ASN A 20 -26.34 10.08 16.32
CA ASN A 20 -25.76 10.20 15.00
C ASN A 20 -24.85 8.98 14.81
N ILE A 21 -25.27 8.05 13.97
CA ILE A 21 -24.34 7.12 13.35
C ILE A 21 -23.59 7.98 12.35
N ALA A 22 -22.61 8.74 12.84
CA ALA A 22 -21.65 9.39 11.96
C ALA A 22 -20.77 8.26 11.43
N PHE A 23 -21.19 7.66 10.31
CA PHE A 23 -20.22 7.16 9.35
C PHE A 23 -19.43 8.40 8.93
N SER A 24 -18.24 8.57 9.49
CA SER A 24 -17.31 9.55 8.96
C SER A 24 -16.73 8.91 7.73
N ASP A 25 -17.23 9.29 6.56
CA ASP A 25 -16.56 8.96 5.31
C ASP A 25 -15.13 9.52 5.35
N LEU A 26 -14.22 8.89 4.63
CA LEU A 26 -12.86 9.40 4.50
C LEU A 26 -12.89 10.74 3.75
N SER A 27 -12.03 11.68 4.13
CA SER A 27 -11.91 12.98 3.47
C SER A 27 -10.46 13.44 3.39
N ASP A 28 -10.10 14.21 2.37
CA ASP A 28 -8.75 14.73 2.17
C ASP A 28 -8.38 15.87 3.15
N ASP A 29 -9.39 16.47 3.77
CA ASP A 29 -9.28 17.57 4.74
C ASP A 29 -9.45 17.15 6.21
N PHE A 30 -9.54 15.84 6.51
CA PHE A 30 -9.89 15.31 7.84
C PHE A 30 -9.06 15.89 9.01
N TYR A 31 -7.78 16.22 8.77
CA TYR A 31 -6.87 16.75 9.79
C TYR A 31 -6.66 18.27 9.74
N ASP A 32 -7.31 19.01 8.83
CA ASP A 32 -7.03 20.43 8.61
C ASP A 32 -7.31 21.29 9.84
N ASP A 33 -8.42 21.01 10.54
CA ASP A 33 -8.79 21.72 11.77
C ASP A 33 -8.23 21.07 13.05
N ILE A 34 -7.85 19.78 12.98
CA ILE A 34 -7.42 18.99 14.15
C ILE A 34 -5.91 19.08 14.36
N CYS A 35 -5.15 18.91 13.29
CA CYS A 35 -3.70 19.04 13.27
C CYS A 35 -3.21 19.46 11.87
N PRO A 36 -3.30 20.75 11.52
CA PRO A 36 -2.88 21.24 10.19
C PRO A 36 -1.38 21.05 9.88
N GLN A 37 -0.57 20.70 10.88
CA GLN A 37 0.85 20.37 10.71
C GLN A 37 1.12 18.88 10.47
N ALA A 38 0.10 18.01 10.49
CA ALA A 38 0.23 16.58 10.29
C ALA A 38 0.84 16.24 8.92
N LEU A 39 0.13 16.56 7.82
CA LEU A 39 0.57 16.21 6.47
C LEU A 39 1.92 16.85 6.08
N PRO A 40 2.18 18.14 6.38
CA PRO A 40 3.50 18.74 6.15
C PRO A 40 4.63 18.02 6.91
N THR A 41 4.35 17.52 8.12
CA THR A 41 5.33 16.79 8.94
C THR A 41 5.62 15.42 8.37
N ILE A 42 4.59 14.67 7.95
CA ILE A 42 4.75 13.36 7.28
C ILE A 42 5.64 13.53 6.04
N ARG A 43 5.28 14.48 5.16
CA ARG A 43 6.02 14.78 3.94
C ARG A 43 7.50 15.04 4.20
N ARG A 44 7.81 15.93 5.15
CA ARG A 44 9.21 16.26 5.50
C ARG A 44 10.00 15.04 5.94
N VAL A 45 9.42 14.17 6.77
CA VAL A 45 10.11 12.97 7.26
C VAL A 45 10.31 11.95 6.13
N VAL A 46 9.32 11.80 5.24
CA VAL A 46 9.43 10.94 4.05
C VAL A 46 10.51 11.46 3.09
N GLU A 47 10.49 12.75 2.76
CA GLU A 47 11.50 13.37 1.88
C GLU A 47 12.91 13.19 2.45
N ASP A 48 13.10 13.40 3.76
CA ASP A 48 14.38 13.14 4.42
C ASP A 48 14.80 11.66 4.31
N ALA A 49 13.90 10.72 4.62
CA ALA A 49 14.19 9.29 4.54
C ALA A 49 14.51 8.83 3.10
N VAL A 50 13.77 9.32 2.10
CA VAL A 50 14.01 9.04 0.68
C VAL A 50 15.31 9.68 0.19
N SER A 51 15.69 10.86 0.71
CA SER A 51 16.97 11.50 0.38
C SER A 51 18.17 10.71 0.91
N GLN A 52 18.04 10.08 2.07
CA GLN A 52 19.07 9.24 2.68
C GLN A 52 19.17 7.87 2.00
N GLU A 53 18.02 7.25 1.67
CA GLU A 53 17.96 6.01 0.92
C GLU A 53 16.80 6.06 -0.09
N ARG A 54 17.12 6.22 -1.38
CA ARG A 54 16.09 6.33 -2.44
C ARG A 54 15.13 5.14 -2.49
N ARG A 55 15.58 3.93 -2.13
CA ARG A 55 14.75 2.72 -2.06
C ARG A 55 13.68 2.80 -0.96
N MET A 56 13.83 3.67 0.03
CA MET A 56 12.86 3.82 1.10
C MET A 56 11.48 4.24 0.57
N GLY A 57 11.42 5.07 -0.48
CA GLY A 57 10.14 5.45 -1.07
C GLY A 57 9.36 4.28 -1.65
N ALA A 58 10.06 3.37 -2.36
CA ALA A 58 9.46 2.12 -2.84
C ALA A 58 9.00 1.21 -1.68
N SER A 59 9.73 1.24 -0.56
CA SER A 59 9.44 0.41 0.61
C SER A 59 8.19 0.89 1.34
N LEU A 60 8.05 2.20 1.54
CA LEU A 60 6.87 2.83 2.15
C LEU A 60 5.62 2.67 1.29
N LEU A 61 5.75 2.85 -0.03
CA LEU A 61 4.66 2.56 -0.98
C LEU A 61 4.17 1.11 -0.84
N ARG A 62 5.10 0.15 -0.79
CA ARG A 62 4.77 -1.27 -0.63
C ARG A 62 4.14 -1.58 0.73
N LEU A 63 4.56 -0.92 1.81
CA LEU A 63 3.95 -1.11 3.13
C LEU A 63 2.46 -0.76 3.10
N HIS A 64 2.06 0.32 2.43
CA HIS A 64 0.65 0.67 2.31
C HIS A 64 -0.15 -0.35 1.47
N PHE A 65 0.41 -0.82 0.35
CA PHE A 65 -0.21 -1.91 -0.43
C PHE A 65 -0.43 -3.17 0.42
N HIS A 66 0.60 -3.60 1.17
CA HIS A 66 0.53 -4.80 2.01
C HIS A 66 -0.43 -4.64 3.20
N ASP A 67 -0.61 -3.42 3.71
CA ASP A 67 -1.63 -3.12 4.70
C ASP A 67 -3.03 -3.31 4.09
N CYS A 68 -3.33 -2.57 3.03
CA CYS A 68 -4.65 -2.55 2.41
C CYS A 68 -5.13 -3.91 1.89
N PHE A 69 -4.22 -4.78 1.47
CA PHE A 69 -4.57 -6.13 0.98
C PHE A 69 -4.86 -7.13 2.09
N VAL A 70 -4.69 -6.77 3.37
CA VAL A 70 -4.90 -7.66 4.52
C VAL A 70 -5.93 -7.04 5.46
N ASN A 71 -7.18 -7.50 5.39
CA ASN A 71 -8.32 -6.97 6.14
C ASN A 71 -8.69 -5.49 5.88
N GLY A 72 -7.94 -4.77 5.05
CA GLY A 72 -8.18 -3.36 4.71
C GLY A 72 -7.04 -2.46 5.17
N CYS A 73 -7.14 -1.17 4.88
CA CYS A 73 -6.09 -0.21 5.24
C CYS A 73 -6.22 0.21 6.72
N ASP A 74 -5.81 -0.66 7.64
CA ASP A 74 -6.03 -0.51 9.09
C ASP A 74 -4.73 -0.51 9.92
N ALA A 75 -3.58 -0.44 9.24
CA ALA A 75 -2.24 -0.51 9.79
C ALA A 75 -1.97 -1.76 10.66
N SER A 76 -2.69 -2.86 10.41
CA SER A 76 -2.46 -4.17 11.04
C SER A 76 -1.05 -4.70 10.79
N ILE A 77 -0.49 -4.45 9.59
CA ILE A 77 0.88 -4.82 9.22
C ILE A 77 1.95 -4.25 10.16
N LEU A 78 1.65 -3.14 10.84
CA LEU A 78 2.61 -2.46 11.72
C LEU A 78 2.73 -3.10 13.10
N LEU A 79 1.76 -3.94 13.51
CA LEU A 79 1.76 -4.58 14.83
C LEU A 79 2.89 -5.61 14.94
N ASP A 80 3.67 -5.52 16.01
CA ASP A 80 4.71 -6.49 16.36
C ASP A 80 4.11 -7.73 17.04
N GLN A 81 4.83 -8.85 16.96
CA GLN A 81 4.41 -10.12 17.55
C GLN A 81 4.23 -9.99 19.06
N THR A 82 3.12 -10.48 19.58
CA THR A 82 2.89 -10.63 21.03
C THR A 82 2.30 -11.99 21.35
N ALA A 83 1.91 -12.23 22.61
CA ALA A 83 1.18 -13.44 23.00
C ALA A 83 -0.23 -13.51 22.37
N THR A 84 -0.81 -12.37 21.97
CA THR A 84 -2.17 -12.27 21.43
C THR A 84 -2.23 -11.72 20.01
N ILE A 85 -1.10 -11.31 19.43
CA ILE A 85 -0.99 -10.80 18.06
C ILE A 85 -0.06 -11.72 17.26
N ASP A 86 -0.60 -12.40 16.23
CA ASP A 86 0.18 -13.12 15.22
C ASP A 86 0.56 -12.14 14.10
N SER A 87 1.78 -11.61 14.18
CA SER A 87 2.20 -10.46 13.37
C SER A 87 2.36 -10.82 11.90
N GLU A 88 1.76 -9.99 11.05
CA GLU A 88 1.89 -10.06 9.59
C GLU A 88 3.32 -9.86 9.09
N LYS A 89 4.20 -9.24 9.89
CA LYS A 89 5.63 -9.09 9.54
C LYS A 89 6.32 -10.43 9.35
N THR A 90 5.78 -11.50 9.94
CA THR A 90 6.29 -12.87 9.81
C THR A 90 5.63 -13.69 8.71
N ALA A 91 4.61 -13.14 8.03
CA ALA A 91 3.98 -13.78 6.86
C ALA A 91 4.98 -13.88 5.70
N ARG A 92 4.85 -14.89 4.84
CA ARG A 92 5.77 -15.12 3.70
C ARG A 92 6.02 -13.90 2.81
N PRO A 93 5.01 -13.08 2.43
CA PRO A 93 5.25 -11.90 1.60
C PRO A 93 6.00 -10.76 2.32
N ASN A 94 6.01 -10.76 3.66
CA ASN A 94 6.58 -9.71 4.51
C ASN A 94 7.93 -10.07 5.11
N ASN A 95 8.10 -11.33 5.52
CA ASN A 95 9.26 -11.79 6.27
C ASN A 95 10.55 -11.61 5.46
N ASN A 96 11.54 -10.92 6.07
CA ASN A 96 12.78 -10.53 5.39
C ASN A 96 12.57 -9.79 4.06
N SER A 97 11.45 -9.07 3.91
CA SER A 97 11.05 -8.42 2.65
C SER A 97 10.48 -7.02 2.87
N ALA A 98 9.40 -6.90 3.65
CA ALA A 98 8.82 -5.61 4.04
C ALA A 98 9.80 -4.84 4.95
N ARG A 99 9.86 -3.51 4.79
CA ARG A 99 10.83 -2.64 5.50
C ARG A 99 10.36 -1.19 5.51
N GLY A 100 11.01 -0.35 6.33
CA GLY A 100 10.64 1.06 6.52
C GLY A 100 9.77 1.31 7.75
N PHE A 101 9.55 0.29 8.59
CA PHE A 101 8.77 0.41 9.83
C PHE A 101 9.34 1.49 10.77
N GLU A 102 10.66 1.61 10.83
CA GLU A 102 11.40 2.62 11.60
C GLU A 102 11.13 4.05 11.11
N VAL A 103 10.86 4.23 9.81
CA VAL A 103 10.46 5.53 9.25
C VAL A 103 9.03 5.86 9.67
N ILE A 104 8.13 4.87 9.69
CA ILE A 104 6.76 5.03 10.19
C ILE A 104 6.75 5.42 11.67
N ASP A 105 7.59 4.78 12.50
CA ASP A 105 7.73 5.14 13.92
C ASP A 105 8.19 6.60 14.08
N ARG A 106 9.18 7.02 13.28
CA ARG A 106 9.68 8.39 13.30
C ARG A 106 8.61 9.38 12.85
N ILE A 107 7.85 9.08 11.79
CA ILE A 107 6.72 9.90 11.35
C ILE A 107 5.71 10.03 12.49
N LYS A 108 5.31 8.91 13.10
CA LYS A 108 4.32 8.89 14.18
C LYS A 108 4.75 9.76 15.35
N SER A 109 5.99 9.60 15.82
CA SER A 109 6.53 10.40 16.92
C SER A 109 6.57 11.90 16.61
N GLU A 110 6.98 12.28 15.40
CA GLU A 110 7.06 13.69 14.99
C GLU A 110 5.66 14.31 14.81
N VAL A 111 4.73 13.56 14.25
CA VAL A 111 3.32 13.98 14.09
C VAL A 111 2.67 14.19 15.44
N ASP A 112 2.74 13.21 16.35
CA ASP A 112 2.16 13.33 17.69
C ASP A 112 2.77 14.52 18.46
N ARG A 113 4.08 14.78 18.26
CA ARG A 113 4.77 15.93 18.84
C ARG A 113 4.24 17.27 18.33
N VAL A 114 4.05 17.43 17.02
CA VAL A 114 3.54 18.70 16.47
C VAL A 114 2.04 18.89 16.71
N CYS A 115 1.28 17.80 16.82
CA CYS A 115 -0.14 17.84 17.15
C CYS A 115 -0.39 17.96 18.67
N GLY A 116 0.64 17.79 19.51
CA GLY A 116 0.55 17.83 20.97
C GLY A 116 -0.17 16.64 21.62
N ARG A 117 -0.66 15.69 20.80
CA ARG A 117 -1.36 14.48 21.20
C ARG A 117 -1.48 13.51 20.02
N PRO A 118 -1.71 12.21 20.27
CA PRO A 118 -1.99 11.23 19.21
C PRO A 118 -3.37 11.48 18.60
N VAL A 119 -3.39 12.03 17.38
CA VAL A 119 -4.62 12.31 16.62
C VAL A 119 -4.63 11.70 15.22
N VAL A 120 -3.44 11.51 14.61
CA VAL A 120 -3.31 10.86 13.30
C VAL A 120 -3.10 9.37 13.50
N SER A 121 -3.92 8.55 12.85
CA SER A 121 -3.77 7.09 12.88
C SER A 121 -2.51 6.62 12.14
N CYS A 122 -2.03 5.44 12.47
CA CYS A 122 -0.94 4.83 11.71
C CYS A 122 -1.38 4.40 10.31
N ALA A 123 -2.66 4.06 10.13
CA ALA A 123 -3.27 3.78 8.83
C ALA A 123 -3.18 4.99 7.88
N ASP A 124 -3.54 6.19 8.35
CA ASP A 124 -3.41 7.40 7.53
C ASP A 124 -1.94 7.79 7.31
N ILE A 125 -1.05 7.55 8.29
CA ILE A 125 0.39 7.74 8.09
C ILE A 125 0.91 6.87 6.93
N LEU A 126 0.49 5.60 6.83
CA LEU A 126 0.88 4.74 5.72
C LEU A 126 0.40 5.28 4.36
N ALA A 127 -0.86 5.69 4.28
CA ALA A 127 -1.45 6.22 3.05
C ALA A 127 -0.73 7.50 2.57
N VAL A 128 -0.50 8.45 3.47
CA VAL A 128 0.20 9.70 3.15
C VAL A 128 1.68 9.43 2.83
N ALA A 129 2.34 8.55 3.59
CA ALA A 129 3.73 8.20 3.33
C ALA A 129 3.93 7.53 1.97
N ALA A 130 2.98 6.70 1.52
CA ALA A 130 2.99 6.13 0.18
C ALA A 130 2.91 7.20 -0.91
N ARG A 131 1.98 8.17 -0.78
CA ARG A 131 1.85 9.29 -1.73
C ARG A 131 3.11 10.14 -1.78
N ASP A 132 3.59 10.58 -0.62
CA ASP A 132 4.76 11.46 -0.54
C ASP A 132 6.04 10.75 -1.03
N SER A 133 6.11 9.42 -0.88
CA SER A 133 7.20 8.61 -1.44
C SER A 133 7.21 8.61 -2.96
N VAL A 134 6.04 8.45 -3.59
CA VAL A 134 5.90 8.51 -5.06
C VAL A 134 6.28 9.90 -5.57
N VAL A 135 5.79 10.97 -4.92
CA VAL A 135 6.11 12.36 -5.27
C VAL A 135 7.61 12.65 -5.12
N ALA A 136 8.25 12.21 -4.02
CA ALA A 136 9.69 12.38 -3.80
C ALA A 136 10.56 11.63 -4.83
N LEU A 137 9.97 10.67 -5.54
CA LEU A 137 10.56 9.92 -6.64
C LEU A 137 10.05 10.40 -8.02
N HIS A 138 9.48 11.61 -8.08
CA HIS A 138 8.97 12.31 -9.28
C HIS A 138 7.72 11.71 -9.94
N GLY A 139 6.98 10.89 -9.21
CA GLY A 139 5.69 10.37 -9.66
C GLY A 139 4.54 11.36 -9.47
N PRO A 140 3.30 10.93 -9.78
CA PRO A 140 2.11 11.73 -9.55
C PRO A 140 1.87 12.02 -8.07
N THR A 141 1.07 13.06 -7.82
CA THR A 141 0.39 13.28 -6.55
C THR A 141 -1.08 12.90 -6.70
N TRP A 142 -1.74 12.65 -5.58
CA TRP A 142 -3.19 12.52 -5.48
C TRP A 142 -3.66 13.05 -4.12
N GLU A 143 -4.94 13.36 -4.03
CA GLU A 143 -5.62 13.71 -2.78
C GLU A 143 -5.83 12.41 -2.00
N VAL A 144 -5.10 12.26 -0.90
CA VAL A 144 -5.21 11.07 -0.06
C VAL A 144 -6.45 11.25 0.79
N GLU A 145 -7.44 10.36 0.69
CA GLU A 145 -8.57 10.35 1.63
C GLU A 145 -8.10 9.89 3.00
N LEU A 146 -8.52 10.54 4.08
CA LEU A 146 -8.03 10.37 5.46
C LEU A 146 -9.20 10.15 6.45
N GLY A 147 -8.88 9.73 7.67
CA GLY A 147 -9.86 9.39 8.70
C GLY A 147 -9.91 7.91 9.04
N ARG A 148 -8.97 7.11 8.50
CA ARG A 148 -8.83 5.69 8.86
C ARG A 148 -8.44 5.55 10.31
N ARG A 149 -8.80 4.43 10.91
CA ARG A 149 -8.44 4.05 12.28
C ARG A 149 -7.62 2.78 12.31
N ASP A 150 -6.87 2.64 13.38
CA ASP A 150 -5.94 1.54 13.57
C ASP A 150 -6.64 0.30 14.11
N SER A 151 -6.26 -0.86 13.57
CA SER A 151 -6.73 -2.14 14.04
C SER A 151 -6.25 -2.47 15.45
N THR A 152 -6.91 -3.46 16.06
CA THR A 152 -6.51 -4.06 17.34
C THR A 152 -5.97 -5.49 17.16
N THR A 153 -5.86 -5.96 15.92
CA THR A 153 -5.48 -7.32 15.55
C THR A 153 -4.65 -7.32 14.27
N ALA A 154 -3.81 -8.33 14.10
CA ALA A 154 -3.12 -8.62 12.83
C ALA A 154 -3.39 -10.09 12.44
N SER A 155 -3.30 -10.41 11.15
CA SER A 155 -3.52 -11.77 10.66
C SER A 155 -2.44 -12.21 9.67
N ARG A 156 -1.39 -12.86 10.19
CA ARG A 156 -0.38 -13.54 9.38
C ARG A 156 -0.99 -14.49 8.34
N THR A 157 -2.02 -15.24 8.72
CA THR A 157 -2.70 -16.19 7.82
C THR A 157 -3.40 -15.47 6.67
N THR A 158 -4.07 -14.35 6.94
CA THR A 158 -4.70 -13.54 5.89
C THR A 158 -3.63 -12.94 4.97
N ALA A 159 -2.54 -12.39 5.54
CA ALA A 159 -1.41 -11.89 4.76
C ALA A 159 -0.79 -12.97 3.85
N ASP A 160 -0.67 -14.20 4.33
CA ASP A 160 -0.15 -15.32 3.54
C ASP A 160 -1.05 -15.74 2.36
N ASN A 161 -2.35 -15.42 2.41
CA ASN A 161 -3.34 -15.84 1.43
C ASN A 161 -3.75 -14.72 0.46
N ASP A 162 -3.84 -13.48 0.95
CA ASP A 162 -4.47 -12.38 0.23
C ASP A 162 -3.46 -11.50 -0.50
N ILE A 163 -2.20 -11.44 -0.04
CA ILE A 163 -1.14 -10.71 -0.76
C ILE A 163 -0.69 -11.55 -1.97
N PRO A 164 -0.71 -11.00 -3.20
CA PRO A 164 -0.34 -11.74 -4.40
C PRO A 164 1.13 -12.16 -4.37
N THR A 165 1.41 -13.36 -4.90
CA THR A 165 2.77 -13.89 -4.99
C THR A 165 3.40 -13.49 -6.33
N PRO A 166 4.74 -13.36 -6.41
CA PRO A 166 5.40 -13.01 -7.68
C PRO A 166 5.25 -14.08 -8.77
N LEU A 167 4.73 -15.26 -8.43
CA LEU A 167 4.56 -16.45 -9.28
C LEU A 167 3.13 -16.62 -9.82
N MET A 168 2.20 -15.73 -9.49
CA MET A 168 0.82 -15.78 -10.01
C MET A 168 0.78 -15.41 -11.50
N ASP A 169 -0.01 -16.16 -12.26
CA ASP A 169 -0.35 -15.83 -13.64
C ASP A 169 -1.47 -14.78 -13.71
N LEU A 170 -1.78 -14.30 -14.91
CA LEU A 170 -2.72 -13.20 -15.10
C LEU A 170 -4.13 -13.50 -14.52
N PRO A 171 -4.77 -14.67 -14.77
CA PRO A 171 -6.06 -14.96 -14.17
C PRO A 171 -6.03 -14.96 -12.63
N ALA A 172 -4.98 -15.52 -12.02
CA ALA A 172 -4.84 -15.51 -10.57
C ALA A 172 -4.63 -14.10 -10.00
N LEU A 173 -3.91 -13.22 -10.71
CA LEU A 173 -3.74 -11.82 -10.34
C LEU A 173 -5.07 -11.06 -10.42
N ILE A 174 -5.83 -11.23 -11.49
CA ILE A 174 -7.15 -10.62 -11.67
C ILE A 174 -8.10 -11.05 -10.55
N ASP A 175 -8.19 -12.35 -10.27
CA ASP A 175 -9.03 -12.88 -9.19
C ASP A 175 -8.58 -12.37 -7.81
N ASN A 176 -7.27 -12.19 -7.59
CA ASN A 176 -6.73 -11.66 -6.34
C ASN A 176 -7.12 -10.18 -6.13
N PHE A 177 -6.93 -9.32 -7.12
CA PHE A 177 -7.30 -7.90 -7.05
C PHE A 177 -8.82 -7.71 -6.95
N LYS A 178 -9.59 -8.51 -7.71
CA LYS A 178 -11.06 -8.49 -7.65
C LYS A 178 -11.61 -8.82 -6.28
N LYS A 179 -10.97 -9.69 -5.50
CA LYS A 179 -11.36 -9.97 -4.10
C LYS A 179 -11.23 -8.75 -3.19
N GLN A 180 -10.37 -7.79 -3.56
CA GLN A 180 -10.21 -6.52 -2.87
C GLN A 180 -11.07 -5.40 -3.47
N GLY A 181 -11.88 -5.70 -4.49
CA GLY A 181 -12.72 -4.71 -5.18
C GLY A 181 -11.98 -3.87 -6.22
N LEU A 182 -10.80 -4.31 -6.64
CA LEU A 182 -9.99 -3.66 -7.68
C LEU A 182 -10.14 -4.41 -9.01
N ASP A 183 -10.25 -3.66 -10.11
CA ASP A 183 -10.43 -4.23 -11.45
C ASP A 183 -9.09 -4.48 -12.18
N GLU A 184 -9.17 -4.86 -13.46
CA GLU A 184 -7.99 -5.12 -14.30
C GLU A 184 -7.16 -3.86 -14.58
N GLU A 185 -7.81 -2.70 -14.69
CA GLU A 185 -7.11 -1.43 -14.87
C GLU A 185 -6.32 -1.10 -13.60
N ASP A 186 -6.91 -1.31 -12.43
CA ASP A 186 -6.26 -1.16 -11.14
C ASP A 186 -5.08 -2.13 -10.98
N LEU A 187 -5.24 -3.38 -11.39
CA LEU A 187 -4.15 -4.36 -11.39
C LEU A 187 -2.97 -3.88 -12.22
N VAL A 188 -3.19 -3.45 -13.46
CA VAL A 188 -2.11 -3.02 -14.35
C VAL A 188 -1.48 -1.72 -13.87
N ALA A 189 -2.29 -0.75 -13.45
CA ALA A 189 -1.82 0.53 -12.94
C ALA A 189 -0.97 0.34 -11.67
N LEU A 190 -1.49 -0.37 -10.66
CA LEU A 190 -0.78 -0.58 -9.38
C LEU A 190 0.47 -1.44 -9.54
N SER A 191 0.49 -2.39 -10.49
CA SER A 191 1.71 -3.13 -10.84
C SER A 191 2.82 -2.20 -11.35
N GLY A 192 2.45 -1.05 -11.93
CA GLY A 192 3.36 0.03 -12.29
C GLY A 192 4.21 0.57 -11.13
N ALA A 193 3.83 0.33 -9.86
CA ALA A 193 4.67 0.63 -8.70
C ALA A 193 6.05 -0.04 -8.77
N HIS A 194 6.19 -1.14 -9.50
CA HIS A 194 7.47 -1.82 -9.76
C HIS A 194 8.42 -1.03 -10.69
N THR A 195 8.05 0.16 -11.17
CA THR A 195 9.03 1.13 -11.68
C THR A 195 10.03 1.57 -10.59
N LEU A 196 9.68 1.38 -9.31
CA LEU A 196 10.52 1.67 -8.16
C LEU A 196 11.04 0.40 -7.48
N GLY A 197 12.19 0.51 -6.82
CA GLY A 197 12.65 -0.48 -5.86
C GLY A 197 13.32 -1.72 -6.45
N PHE A 198 13.36 -2.78 -5.64
CA PHE A 198 14.21 -3.95 -5.86
C PHE A 198 13.53 -5.21 -5.32
N ALA A 199 13.79 -6.32 -5.99
CA ALA A 199 13.36 -7.65 -5.59
C ALA A 199 14.56 -8.55 -5.25
N GLN A 200 14.33 -9.55 -4.40
CA GLN A 200 15.32 -10.55 -4.03
C GLN A 200 15.35 -11.69 -5.07
N CYS A 201 16.53 -12.26 -5.32
CA CYS A 201 16.76 -13.34 -6.27
C CYS A 201 15.75 -14.49 -6.13
N SER A 202 15.42 -14.88 -4.89
CA SER A 202 14.42 -15.91 -4.62
C SER A 202 13.06 -15.70 -5.30
N THR A 203 12.66 -14.44 -5.53
CA THR A 203 11.36 -14.08 -6.10
C THR A 203 11.30 -14.18 -7.63
N PHE A 204 12.43 -14.14 -8.33
CA PHE A 204 12.49 -14.18 -9.80
C PHE A 204 13.40 -15.28 -10.36
N ARG A 205 14.09 -16.05 -9.50
CA ARG A 205 15.00 -17.11 -9.92
C ARG A 205 14.35 -18.10 -10.89
N ASN A 206 13.13 -18.55 -10.59
CA ASN A 206 12.41 -19.49 -11.44
C ASN A 206 12.27 -18.92 -12.86
N ARG A 207 11.83 -17.67 -12.97
CA ARG A 207 11.61 -16.99 -14.24
C ARG A 207 12.88 -16.91 -15.08
N ILE A 208 13.97 -16.38 -14.53
CA ILE A 208 15.20 -16.15 -15.30
C ILE A 208 15.89 -17.44 -15.78
N TYR A 209 15.56 -18.60 -15.19
CA TYR A 209 16.13 -19.89 -15.57
C TYR A 209 15.19 -20.79 -16.37
N ASN A 210 13.88 -20.67 -16.18
CA ASN A 210 12.91 -21.65 -16.69
C ASN A 210 11.87 -21.06 -17.67
N GLU A 211 11.73 -19.75 -17.77
CA GLU A 211 10.75 -19.08 -18.66
C GLU A 211 11.37 -18.54 -19.96
N ILE A 212 12.33 -19.29 -20.53
CA ILE A 212 13.21 -18.83 -21.63
C ILE A 212 12.49 -18.35 -22.91
N ASN A 213 11.22 -18.72 -23.11
CA ASN A 213 10.42 -18.31 -24.27
C ASN A 213 9.68 -16.97 -24.05
N ASN A 214 9.58 -16.53 -22.79
CA ASN A 214 8.88 -15.32 -22.39
C ASN A 214 9.78 -14.36 -21.59
N ILE A 215 11.07 -14.37 -21.86
CA ILE A 215 12.04 -13.42 -21.30
C ILE A 215 13.09 -13.08 -22.36
N ASP A 216 13.51 -11.83 -22.42
CA ASP A 216 14.66 -11.42 -23.23
C ASP A 216 15.92 -12.17 -22.74
N SER A 217 16.60 -12.86 -23.65
CA SER A 217 17.71 -13.74 -23.30
C SER A 217 18.91 -12.99 -22.72
N THR A 218 19.17 -11.77 -23.21
CA THR A 218 20.23 -10.91 -22.71
C THR A 218 19.91 -10.44 -21.29
N PHE A 219 18.69 -9.98 -21.05
CA PHE A 219 18.21 -9.60 -19.72
C PHE A 219 18.28 -10.77 -18.73
N ALA A 220 17.84 -11.96 -19.13
CA ALA A 220 17.93 -13.17 -18.31
C ALA A 220 19.38 -13.44 -17.90
N SER A 221 20.33 -13.46 -18.85
CA SER A 221 21.75 -13.66 -18.56
C SER A 221 22.32 -12.59 -17.63
N GLN A 222 21.92 -11.33 -17.78
CA GLN A 222 22.33 -10.25 -16.86
C GLN A 222 21.84 -10.48 -15.44
N ARG A 223 20.58 -10.93 -15.25
CA ARG A 223 20.04 -11.24 -13.91
C ARG A 223 20.70 -12.47 -13.30
N GLN A 224 20.99 -13.51 -14.10
CA GLN A 224 21.66 -14.73 -13.64
C GLN A 224 23.06 -14.48 -13.08
N ALA A 225 23.77 -13.43 -13.54
CA ALA A 225 25.10 -13.07 -13.05
C ALA A 225 25.14 -12.78 -11.54
N ASN A 226 24.05 -12.28 -10.96
CA ASN A 226 23.92 -12.02 -9.52
C ASN A 226 22.83 -12.88 -8.84
N CYS A 227 22.22 -13.82 -9.55
CA CYS A 227 21.17 -14.69 -9.03
C CYS A 227 21.44 -16.14 -9.45
N PRO A 228 22.30 -16.87 -8.70
CA PRO A 228 22.65 -18.25 -9.03
C PRO A 228 21.45 -19.21 -8.96
N ARG A 229 21.55 -20.37 -9.61
CA ARG A 229 20.53 -21.43 -9.56
C ARG A 229 20.24 -21.95 -8.14
N SER A 230 21.19 -21.82 -7.23
CA SER A 230 21.05 -22.18 -5.81
C SER A 230 21.89 -21.23 -4.96
N GLY A 231 21.36 -20.84 -3.80
CA GLY A 231 21.96 -19.83 -2.94
C GLY A 231 21.80 -18.40 -3.47
N GLY A 232 22.30 -17.42 -2.72
CA GLY A 232 22.19 -16.00 -3.06
C GLY A 232 20.75 -15.49 -3.05
N ASP A 233 19.85 -16.10 -2.27
CA ASP A 233 18.41 -15.79 -2.26
C ASP A 233 18.10 -14.31 -2.03
N SER A 234 18.89 -13.66 -1.16
CA SER A 234 18.74 -12.25 -0.79
C SER A 234 19.42 -11.27 -1.74
N ASN A 235 20.13 -11.74 -2.78
CA ASN A 235 20.77 -10.87 -3.75
C ASN A 235 19.71 -10.02 -4.44
N LEU A 236 19.92 -8.71 -4.45
CA LEU A 236 18.95 -7.76 -4.99
C LEU A 236 19.15 -7.54 -6.48
N ALA A 237 18.04 -7.40 -7.18
CA ALA A 237 17.97 -6.85 -8.52
C ALA A 237 16.95 -5.71 -8.54
N SER A 238 17.23 -4.65 -9.29
CA SER A 238 16.25 -3.58 -9.51
C SER A 238 15.07 -4.12 -10.31
N LEU A 239 13.84 -3.73 -9.93
CA LEU A 239 12.62 -4.07 -10.67
C LEU A 239 12.57 -3.34 -12.03
N ASP A 240 13.16 -2.15 -12.09
CA ASP A 240 13.31 -1.28 -13.26
C ASP A 240 14.77 -0.74 -13.31
N PRO A 241 15.41 -0.54 -14.48
CA PRO A 241 16.66 0.21 -14.61
C PRO A 241 16.66 1.61 -13.97
N THR A 242 15.51 2.27 -13.80
CA THR A 242 15.39 3.55 -13.07
C THR A 242 14.68 3.41 -11.73
N SER A 243 15.08 2.44 -10.92
CA SER A 243 14.44 2.07 -9.63
C SER A 243 14.26 3.14 -8.54
N ALA A 244 14.67 4.39 -8.80
CA ALA A 244 14.51 5.56 -7.93
C ALA A 244 13.87 6.76 -8.66
N LEU A 245 13.20 6.52 -9.78
CA LEU A 245 12.43 7.48 -10.57
C LEU A 245 11.13 6.81 -10.98
N PHE A 246 10.01 7.41 -10.64
CA PHE A 246 8.70 6.91 -11.04
C PHE A 246 8.45 7.33 -12.50
N ASP A 247 8.50 6.37 -13.42
CA ASP A 247 8.30 6.61 -14.84
C ASP A 247 7.59 5.43 -15.53
N SER A 248 7.48 5.46 -16.86
CA SER A 248 6.77 4.44 -17.63
C SER A 248 7.66 3.27 -18.09
N LYS A 249 8.94 3.22 -17.69
CA LYS A 249 9.88 2.20 -18.19
C LYS A 249 9.54 0.81 -17.72
N TYR A 250 8.88 0.65 -16.57
CA TYR A 250 8.29 -0.62 -16.16
C TYR A 250 7.50 -1.25 -17.32
N PHE A 251 6.56 -0.51 -17.91
CA PHE A 251 5.74 -1.01 -19.01
C PHE A 251 6.53 -1.18 -20.32
N THR A 252 7.46 -0.26 -20.64
CA THR A 252 8.37 -0.44 -21.79
C THR A 252 9.19 -1.73 -21.68
N ASN A 253 9.60 -2.09 -20.46
CA ASN A 253 10.32 -3.34 -20.20
C ASN A 253 9.40 -4.54 -20.42
N LEU A 254 8.14 -4.52 -19.99
CA LEU A 254 7.20 -5.62 -20.25
C LEU A 254 7.02 -5.88 -21.75
N VAL A 255 6.83 -4.81 -22.55
CA VAL A 255 6.74 -4.89 -24.02
C VAL A 255 8.00 -5.51 -24.63
N SER A 256 9.16 -5.27 -24.01
CA SER A 256 10.45 -5.81 -24.43
C SER A 256 10.78 -7.19 -23.81
N LYS A 257 9.83 -7.85 -23.15
CA LYS A 257 10.02 -9.11 -22.40
C LYS A 257 11.07 -9.05 -21.28
N LYS A 258 11.19 -7.88 -20.65
CA LYS A 258 12.14 -7.57 -19.57
C LYS A 258 11.47 -7.35 -18.21
N GLY A 259 10.23 -7.81 -18.02
CA GLY A 259 9.63 -7.89 -16.68
C GLY A 259 10.44 -8.81 -15.77
N LEU A 260 10.75 -8.35 -14.55
CA LEU A 260 11.62 -9.10 -13.63
C LEU A 260 10.91 -10.30 -13.01
N LEU A 261 9.71 -10.08 -12.49
CA LEU A 261 8.90 -11.10 -11.84
C LEU A 261 8.06 -11.85 -12.90
N HIS A 262 7.60 -13.06 -12.55
CA HIS A 262 6.66 -13.79 -13.40
C HIS A 262 5.34 -13.02 -13.54
N SER A 263 4.79 -12.58 -12.41
CA SER A 263 3.61 -11.69 -12.34
C SER A 263 3.73 -10.42 -13.18
N ASP A 264 4.91 -9.79 -13.24
CA ASP A 264 5.14 -8.62 -14.10
C ASP A 264 4.92 -8.98 -15.58
N GLN A 265 5.60 -10.04 -16.05
CA GLN A 265 5.52 -10.41 -17.46
C GLN A 265 4.17 -11.04 -17.83
N ALA A 266 3.41 -11.56 -16.85
CA ALA A 266 2.06 -12.07 -17.07
C ALA A 266 1.11 -10.98 -17.60
N LEU A 267 1.32 -9.71 -17.21
CA LEU A 267 0.56 -8.56 -17.71
C LEU A 267 0.77 -8.26 -19.20
N PHE A 268 1.81 -8.81 -19.82
CA PHE A 268 2.10 -8.63 -21.25
C PHE A 268 2.55 -9.96 -21.86
N SER A 269 1.56 -10.80 -22.15
CA SER A 269 1.79 -12.19 -22.60
C SER A 269 0.75 -12.67 -23.63
N GLY A 270 0.05 -11.74 -24.30
CA GLY A 270 -0.98 -12.03 -25.29
C GLY A 270 -2.39 -12.08 -24.69
N GLY A 271 -2.61 -11.39 -23.56
CA GLY A 271 -3.85 -11.40 -22.79
C GLY A 271 -4.63 -10.09 -22.88
N GLU A 272 -5.66 -9.96 -22.04
CA GLU A 272 -6.56 -8.80 -22.02
C GLU A 272 -5.91 -7.50 -21.52
N THR A 273 -4.82 -7.60 -20.77
CA THR A 273 -4.07 -6.45 -20.23
C THR A 273 -3.02 -5.87 -21.19
N ASP A 274 -2.73 -6.55 -22.31
CA ASP A 274 -1.65 -6.18 -23.24
C ASP A 274 -1.81 -4.75 -23.79
N GLU A 275 -3.04 -4.32 -24.12
CA GLU A 275 -3.28 -3.01 -24.74
C GLU A 275 -3.09 -1.86 -23.73
N LEU A 276 -3.47 -2.08 -22.48
CA LEU A 276 -3.27 -1.11 -21.41
C LEU A 276 -1.77 -0.97 -21.09
N VAL A 277 -1.03 -2.09 -21.04
CA VAL A 277 0.43 -2.06 -20.90
C VAL A 277 1.11 -1.28 -22.03
N LYS A 278 0.70 -1.46 -23.29
CA LYS A 278 1.24 -0.66 -24.41
C LYS A 278 0.94 0.82 -24.25
N THR A 279 -0.29 1.16 -23.83
CA THR A 279 -0.70 2.54 -23.58
C THR A 279 0.20 3.18 -22.54
N TYR A 280 0.36 2.56 -21.37
CA TYR A 280 1.23 3.07 -20.31
C TYR A 280 2.70 3.13 -20.73
N SER A 281 3.17 2.19 -21.56
CA SER A 281 4.57 2.17 -22.04
C SER A 281 4.99 3.40 -22.86
N THR A 282 4.03 4.13 -23.43
CA THR A 282 4.29 5.32 -24.26
C THR A 282 3.63 6.59 -23.75
N ASN A 283 2.77 6.49 -22.72
CA ASN A 283 2.01 7.62 -22.20
C ASN A 283 2.07 7.67 -20.67
N LEU A 284 3.14 8.29 -20.15
CA LEU A 284 3.33 8.51 -18.72
C LEU A 284 2.18 9.31 -18.08
N ARG A 285 1.53 10.23 -18.81
CA ARG A 285 0.42 11.03 -18.28
C ARG A 285 -0.78 10.15 -17.96
N THR A 286 -1.16 9.25 -18.87
CA THR A 286 -2.26 8.29 -18.65
C THR A 286 -1.92 7.35 -17.50
N PHE A 287 -0.73 6.72 -17.51
CA PHE A 287 -0.27 5.89 -16.38
C PHE A 287 -0.32 6.64 -15.05
N SER A 288 0.19 7.88 -15.00
CA SER A 288 0.24 8.66 -13.76
C SER A 288 -1.16 9.00 -13.22
N LYS A 289 -2.12 9.25 -14.12
CA LYS A 289 -3.51 9.51 -13.75
C LYS A 289 -4.16 8.26 -13.16
N ASP A 290 -4.07 7.15 -13.89
CA ASP A 290 -4.77 5.93 -13.52
C ASP A 290 -4.10 5.30 -12.28
N PHE A 291 -2.78 5.42 -12.12
CA PHE A 291 -2.09 5.07 -10.88
C PHE A 291 -2.60 5.86 -9.67
N ALA A 292 -2.78 7.17 -9.81
CA ALA A 292 -3.34 8.01 -8.74
C ALA A 292 -4.77 7.57 -8.36
N GLU A 293 -5.62 7.31 -9.36
CA GLU A 293 -7.00 6.85 -9.16
C GLU A 293 -7.04 5.46 -8.49
N SER A 294 -6.20 4.51 -8.92
CA SER A 294 -6.10 3.18 -8.31
C SER A 294 -5.51 3.21 -6.91
N MET A 295 -4.58 4.13 -6.60
CA MET A 295 -4.05 4.31 -5.24
C MET A 295 -5.13 4.82 -4.28
N ILE A 296 -6.04 5.70 -4.73
CA ILE A 296 -7.21 6.12 -3.94
C ILE A 296 -8.14 4.92 -3.71
N LYS A 297 -8.52 4.19 -4.76
CA LYS A 297 -9.37 2.99 -4.61
C LYS A 297 -8.77 1.96 -3.65
N MET A 298 -7.46 1.69 -3.77
CA MET A 298 -6.75 0.79 -2.86
C MET A 298 -6.76 1.31 -1.43
N GLY A 299 -6.53 2.61 -1.22
CA GLY A 299 -6.63 3.25 0.08
C GLY A 299 -8.02 3.16 0.72
N ASN A 300 -9.05 2.87 -0.06
CA ASN A 300 -10.44 2.78 0.40
C ASN A 300 -10.91 1.35 0.67
N ILE A 301 -10.00 0.38 0.66
CA ILE A 301 -10.33 -1.01 0.99
C ILE A 301 -10.63 -1.10 2.50
N LYS A 302 -11.91 -1.35 2.82
CA LYS A 302 -12.42 -1.73 4.15
C LYS A 302 -11.82 -0.90 5.31
N PRO A 303 -11.86 0.44 5.27
CA PRO A 303 -11.29 1.25 6.34
C PRO A 303 -12.08 1.08 7.64
N LEU A 304 -11.39 1.09 8.78
CA LEU A 304 -12.03 1.32 10.08
C LEU A 304 -12.28 2.83 10.23
N THR A 305 -13.50 3.24 10.57
CA THR A 305 -13.86 4.67 10.69
C THR A 305 -14.68 4.95 11.95
N GLY A 306 -14.88 6.23 12.27
CA GLY A 306 -15.70 6.65 13.42
C GLY A 306 -15.20 6.07 14.76
N ASN A 307 -15.95 5.12 15.32
CA ASN A 307 -15.63 4.48 16.60
C ASN A 307 -14.98 3.08 16.44
N GLU A 308 -14.75 2.61 15.21
CA GLU A 308 -14.16 1.30 14.95
C GLU A 308 -12.63 1.38 15.06
N GLY A 309 -11.99 0.46 15.78
CA GLY A 309 -10.53 0.53 16.02
C GLY A 309 -10.13 1.68 16.95
N GLN A 310 -8.87 2.13 16.82
CA GLN A 310 -8.24 3.10 17.73
C GLN A 310 -7.38 4.13 16.98
N ILE A 311 -6.86 5.12 17.70
CA ILE A 311 -5.71 5.91 17.23
C ILE A 311 -4.53 5.47 18.08
N ARG A 312 -3.61 4.68 17.51
CA ARG A 312 -2.45 4.18 18.25
C ARG A 312 -1.51 5.32 18.61
N VAL A 313 -0.90 5.24 19.79
CA VAL A 313 0.21 6.12 20.20
C VAL A 313 1.56 5.61 19.66
N ASP A 314 1.66 4.30 19.53
CA ASP A 314 2.83 3.58 19.04
C ASP A 314 2.34 2.58 18.00
N CYS A 315 2.74 2.76 16.73
CA CYS A 315 2.22 1.95 15.64
C CYS A 315 2.55 0.45 15.77
N ARG A 316 3.48 0.08 16.64
CA ARG A 316 3.89 -1.31 16.83
C ARG A 316 2.98 -2.12 17.74
N LYS A 317 2.07 -1.47 18.47
CA LYS A 317 1.24 -2.15 19.48
C LYS A 317 -0.14 -1.50 19.62
N VAL A 318 -1.08 -2.30 20.11
CA VAL A 318 -2.37 -1.80 20.58
C VAL A 318 -2.15 -0.90 21.82
N ASN A 319 -2.99 0.12 22.02
CA ASN A 319 -2.91 1.04 23.16
C ASN A 319 -3.12 0.35 24.51
#